data_AF-A0A534SPJ0-F1
#
_entry.id   AF-A0A534SPJ0-F1
#
_cell.length_a   1.000
_cell.length_b   1.000
_cell.length_c   1.000
_cell.angle_alpha   90.00
_cell.angle_beta   90.00
_cell.angle_gamma   90.00
#
_symmetry.space_group_name_H-M   'P 1'
#
loop_
_entity.id
_entity.type
_entity.pdbx_description
1 polymer ?
#
loop_
_entity_poly.entity_id
_entity_poly.type
_entity_poly.pdbx_seq_one_letter_code
_entity_poly.pdbx_strand_id
1 'polypeptide(L)'
;MSALTILTVLLAVGIGIRVMLQNDYRVLSNLRGGTEAFYYSAAGLEWSKNELARDVAFPPVPTNQAKSFASGGFAVSFPSPTVVGPLTATFVVRSVGTVRTTSQVLQAQLTKAYDLADGALGLRGSAARVNLGGGATFISGVDHDPANGNPLPEAKSRSAVTVADDALRDLFMQALGSPPPTGVLESAIDVPVLSPSGHVPATVIAQLANDICVAPGVSLHLIPSDGSLSFENQLWGSRLSPQLHCIEGLSTPGDAVSFAGNMSGAGVLVVRNADLNLSGSFRWEGLVIVSGQELGLKVSGATSKEILGAVLVNETGNPGSSIAILDIQGNLRLLFSREALRRAAKLIPSATLKNTYVALPSFVSQDYWRTASP
;
A
#
# COMPACT_ATOMS: atom_id res chain seq x y z
N MET A 1 55.97 32.11 60.32
CA MET A 1 55.66 32.01 58.87
C MET A 1 54.77 30.79 58.61
N SER A 2 53.57 30.71 59.23
CA SER A 2 52.74 29.48 59.17
C SER A 2 51.24 29.73 59.01
N ALA A 3 50.66 30.80 59.57
CA ALA A 3 49.21 31.03 59.45
C ALA A 3 48.79 31.63 58.09
N LEU A 4 49.60 32.56 57.54
CA LEU A 4 49.28 33.25 56.29
C LEU A 4 49.37 32.31 55.07
N THR A 5 50.33 31.39 55.10
CA THR A 5 50.55 30.37 54.04
C THR A 5 49.47 29.30 54.05
N ILE A 6 48.96 28.91 55.22
CA ILE A 6 47.84 27.98 55.33
C ILE A 6 46.55 28.64 54.80
N LEU A 7 46.31 29.92 55.11
CA LEU A 7 45.15 30.65 54.62
C LEU A 7 45.16 30.82 53.09
N THR A 8 46.32 31.12 52.48
CA THR A 8 46.43 31.23 51.02
C THR A 8 46.23 29.89 50.32
N VAL A 9 46.72 28.78 50.90
CA VAL A 9 46.45 27.43 50.38
C VAL A 9 44.96 27.10 50.48
N LEU A 10 44.30 27.40 51.60
CA LEU A 10 42.86 27.17 51.76
C LEU A 10 42.01 28.00 50.80
N LEU A 11 42.38 29.26 50.55
CA LEU A 11 41.70 30.11 49.56
C LEU A 11 41.91 29.60 48.14
N ALA A 12 43.13 29.18 47.78
CA ALA A 12 43.42 28.61 46.47
C ALA A 12 42.65 27.31 46.23
N VAL A 13 42.60 26.42 47.23
CA VAL A 13 41.80 25.18 47.19
C VAL A 13 40.31 25.48 47.10
N GLY A 14 39.79 26.43 47.89
CA GLY A 14 38.38 26.83 47.86
C GLY A 14 37.95 27.43 46.52
N ILE A 15 38.79 28.27 45.90
CA ILE A 15 38.55 28.81 44.56
C ILE A 15 38.62 27.68 43.51
N GLY A 16 39.60 26.77 43.62
CA GLY A 16 39.74 25.61 42.74
C GLY A 16 38.50 24.71 42.75
N ILE A 17 38.00 24.36 43.95
CA ILE A 17 36.77 23.55 44.11
C ILE A 17 35.56 24.28 43.52
N ARG A 18 35.45 25.60 43.72
CA ARG A 18 34.33 26.38 43.16
C ARG A 18 34.33 26.39 41.63
N VAL A 19 35.50 26.56 41.01
CA VAL A 19 35.65 26.54 39.54
C VAL A 19 35.36 25.14 38.99
N MET A 20 35.87 24.09 39.65
CA MET A 20 35.61 22.71 39.26
C MET A 20 34.12 22.36 39.33
N LEU A 21 33.45 22.67 40.43
CA LEU A 21 32.01 22.45 40.57
C LEU A 21 31.22 23.23 39.52
N GLN A 22 31.56 24.50 39.27
CA GLN A 22 30.90 25.29 38.22
C GLN A 22 31.07 24.68 36.83
N ASN A 23 32.24 24.10 36.55
CA ASN A 23 32.48 23.42 35.28
C ASN A 23 31.67 22.13 35.18
N ASP A 24 31.67 21.29 36.22
CA ASP A 24 30.90 20.04 36.27
C ASP A 24 29.39 20.30 36.12
N TYR A 25 28.86 21.32 36.81
CA TYR A 25 27.45 21.74 36.65
C TYR A 25 27.14 22.22 35.23
N ARG A 26 28.05 22.96 34.59
CA ARG A 26 27.87 23.41 33.20
C ARG A 26 27.93 22.24 32.22
N VAL A 27 28.87 21.32 32.38
CA VAL A 27 28.99 20.12 31.56
C VAL A 27 27.73 19.26 31.71
N LEU A 28 27.27 19.00 32.93
CA LEU A 28 26.07 18.22 33.19
C LEU A 28 24.81 18.91 32.64
N SER A 29 24.68 20.23 32.82
CA SER A 29 23.57 21.00 32.26
C SER A 29 23.56 21.00 30.74
N ASN A 30 24.72 21.08 30.09
CA ASN A 30 24.84 21.02 28.64
C ASN A 30 24.56 19.62 28.10
N LEU A 31 25.03 18.58 28.79
CA LEU A 31 24.77 17.19 28.43
C LEU A 31 23.27 16.90 28.52
N ARG A 32 22.65 17.27 29.64
CA ARG A 32 21.20 17.14 29.84
C ARG A 32 20.39 17.94 28.82
N GLY A 33 20.73 19.22 28.61
CA GLY A 33 20.06 20.06 27.61
C GLY A 33 20.25 19.54 26.18
N GLY A 34 21.41 18.96 25.87
CA GLY A 34 21.69 18.30 24.59
C GLY A 34 20.85 17.04 24.38
N THR A 35 20.76 16.18 25.40
CA THR A 35 19.90 14.99 25.38
C THR A 35 18.42 15.36 25.26
N GLU A 36 17.95 16.36 26.00
CA GLU A 36 16.56 16.83 25.91
C GLU A 36 16.26 17.43 24.52
N ALA A 37 17.16 18.25 23.97
CA ALA A 37 17.03 18.77 22.60
C ALA A 37 17.03 17.66 21.54
N PHE A 38 17.82 16.60 21.72
CA PHE A 38 17.78 15.42 20.86
C PHE A 38 16.40 14.75 20.88
N TYR A 39 15.79 14.56 22.05
CA TYR A 39 14.45 13.98 22.15
C TYR A 39 13.38 14.84 21.48
N TYR A 40 13.44 16.17 21.61
CA TYR A 40 12.55 17.05 20.85
C TYR A 40 12.75 16.92 19.34
N SER A 41 14.00 16.80 18.90
CA SER A 41 14.29 16.58 17.48
C SER A 41 13.73 15.25 16.99
N ALA A 42 13.85 14.17 17.77
CA ALA A 42 13.28 12.86 17.44
C ALA A 42 11.75 12.89 17.42
N ALA A 43 11.12 13.58 18.38
CA ALA A 43 9.67 13.80 18.39
C ALA A 43 9.19 14.55 17.13
N GLY A 44 9.98 15.52 16.64
CA GLY A 44 9.69 16.18 15.36
C GLY A 44 9.74 15.22 14.17
N LEU A 45 10.66 14.25 14.16
CA LEU A 45 10.69 13.21 13.11
C LEU A 45 9.47 12.29 13.17
N GLU A 46 9.05 11.85 14.36
CA GLU A 46 7.84 11.03 14.51
C GLU A 46 6.57 11.80 14.13
N TRP A 47 6.50 13.08 14.52
CA TRP A 47 5.43 13.96 14.06
C TRP A 47 5.40 14.08 12.53
N SER A 48 6.56 14.20 11.89
CA SER A 48 6.69 14.27 10.44
C SER A 48 6.19 13.00 9.74
N LYS A 49 6.48 11.82 10.30
CA LYS A 49 5.94 10.54 9.78
C LYS A 49 4.43 10.54 9.81
N ASN A 50 3.83 11.00 10.92
CA ASN A 50 2.38 11.08 11.05
C ASN A 50 1.76 12.09 10.07
N GLU A 51 2.35 13.28 9.88
CA GLU A 51 1.84 14.23 8.87
C GLU A 51 1.92 13.67 7.45
N LEU A 52 3.06 13.08 7.09
CA LEU A 52 3.22 12.42 5.80
C LEU A 52 2.23 11.26 5.62
N ALA A 53 1.95 10.49 6.67
CA ALA A 53 0.99 9.39 6.62
C ALA A 53 -0.47 9.88 6.43
N ARG A 54 -0.82 11.06 6.96
CA ARG A 54 -2.16 11.65 6.86
C ARG A 54 -2.41 12.38 5.54
N ASP A 55 -1.36 12.93 4.93
CA ASP A 55 -1.49 13.56 3.62
C ASP A 55 -2.03 12.52 2.62
N VAL A 56 -2.93 12.92 1.73
CA VAL A 56 -3.53 12.04 0.73
C VAL A 56 -3.07 12.41 -0.69
N ALA A 57 -2.37 13.53 -0.83
CA ALA A 57 -1.83 13.98 -2.11
C ALA A 57 -0.59 13.19 -2.52
N PHE A 58 -0.28 13.24 -3.82
CA PHE A 58 0.96 12.71 -4.37
C PHE A 58 1.61 13.68 -5.37
N PRO A 59 2.90 14.02 -5.20
CA PRO A 59 3.66 13.79 -3.97
C PRO A 59 3.03 14.59 -2.81
N PRO A 60 3.08 14.07 -1.56
CA PRO A 60 2.78 14.87 -0.38
C PRO A 60 3.55 16.18 -0.36
N VAL A 61 2.92 17.26 0.10
CA VAL A 61 3.58 18.58 0.26
C VAL A 61 3.33 19.07 1.69
N PRO A 62 3.90 18.40 2.70
CA PRO A 62 3.74 18.81 4.09
C PRO A 62 4.36 20.20 4.31
N THR A 63 3.66 21.02 5.09
CA THR A 63 4.13 22.36 5.44
C THR A 63 5.18 22.29 6.55
N ASN A 64 6.23 23.10 6.44
CA ASN A 64 7.17 23.32 7.54
C ASN A 64 6.42 23.79 8.78
N GLN A 65 6.74 23.24 9.95
CA GLN A 65 6.04 23.58 11.19
C GLN A 65 6.98 23.56 12.40
N ALA A 66 6.74 24.47 13.33
CA ALA A 66 7.34 24.46 14.64
C ALA A 66 6.29 24.21 15.73
N LYS A 67 6.65 23.42 16.74
CA LYS A 67 5.84 23.22 17.96
C LYS A 67 6.67 23.56 19.18
N SER A 68 6.10 24.38 20.06
CA SER A 68 6.72 24.82 21.31
C SER A 68 5.95 24.25 22.50
N PHE A 69 6.71 23.88 23.53
CA PHE A 69 6.23 23.34 24.80
C PHE A 69 6.91 24.11 25.95
N ALA A 70 6.43 23.93 27.18
CA ALA A 70 6.92 24.67 28.34
C ALA A 70 8.44 24.54 28.58
N SER A 71 9.03 23.40 28.22
CA SER A 71 10.45 23.07 28.46
C SER A 71 11.32 23.01 27.19
N GLY A 72 10.76 23.28 26.00
CA GLY A 72 11.49 23.16 24.74
C GLY A 72 10.55 23.07 23.54
N GLY A 73 11.09 22.79 22.36
CA GLY A 73 10.29 22.69 21.14
C GLY A 73 11.05 22.04 20.00
N PHE A 74 10.35 21.78 18.91
CA PHE A 74 10.96 21.34 17.67
C PHE A 74 10.50 22.18 16.48
N ALA A 75 11.35 22.31 15.47
CA ALA A 75 11.01 22.85 14.16
C ALA A 75 11.36 21.83 13.08
N VAL A 76 10.39 21.50 12.25
CA VAL A 76 10.55 20.55 11.14
C VAL A 76 10.50 21.31 9.82
N SER A 77 11.43 20.96 8.94
CA SER A 77 11.40 21.36 7.53
C SER A 77 11.40 20.15 6.61
N PHE A 78 10.63 20.27 5.53
CA PHE A 78 10.52 19.30 4.45
C PHE A 78 11.14 19.89 3.17
N PRO A 79 12.44 19.68 2.94
CA PRO A 79 13.02 19.78 1.61
C PRO A 79 12.12 19.10 0.56
N SER A 80 12.02 19.68 -0.63
CA SER A 80 11.10 19.23 -1.69
C SER A 80 11.12 17.71 -1.90
N PRO A 81 9.95 17.07 -2.11
CA PRO A 81 9.88 15.63 -2.32
C PRO A 81 10.58 15.21 -3.61
N THR A 82 11.20 14.03 -3.59
CA THR A 82 11.71 13.37 -4.79
C THR A 82 10.75 12.25 -5.20
N VAL A 83 10.13 12.36 -6.37
CA VAL A 83 9.28 11.30 -6.91
C VAL A 83 10.17 10.21 -7.50
N VAL A 84 10.11 9.00 -6.94
CA VAL A 84 10.89 7.84 -7.39
C VAL A 84 10.09 6.98 -8.37
N GLY A 85 8.76 7.02 -8.30
CA GLY A 85 7.87 6.32 -9.20
C GLY A 85 6.42 6.76 -9.03
N PRO A 86 5.47 6.16 -9.76
CA PRO A 86 4.07 6.56 -9.75
C PRO A 86 3.38 6.36 -8.39
N LEU A 87 3.94 5.54 -7.50
CA LEU A 87 3.36 5.25 -6.19
C LEU A 87 4.30 5.55 -5.02
N THR A 88 5.49 6.08 -5.29
CA THR A 88 6.53 6.22 -4.26
C THR A 88 7.22 7.57 -4.37
N ALA A 89 7.30 8.27 -3.25
CA ALA A 89 8.05 9.51 -3.10
C ALA A 89 8.95 9.42 -1.86
N THR A 90 10.14 10.01 -1.94
CA THR A 90 11.09 10.12 -0.84
C THR A 90 11.19 11.56 -0.36
N PHE A 91 11.44 11.70 0.93
CA PHE A 91 11.45 12.96 1.65
C PHE A 91 12.70 13.01 2.50
N VAL A 92 13.46 14.09 2.38
CA VAL A 92 14.43 14.43 3.41
C VAL A 92 13.69 15.28 4.43
N VAL A 93 13.67 14.85 5.68
CA VAL A 93 13.08 15.59 6.79
C VAL A 93 14.19 16.07 7.70
N ARG A 94 14.21 17.37 8.00
CA ARG A 94 15.12 17.94 8.99
C ARG A 94 14.31 18.44 10.17
N SER A 95 14.61 17.92 11.35
CA SER A 95 14.02 18.33 12.62
C SER A 95 15.09 19.00 13.48
N VAL A 96 14.76 20.14 14.07
CA VAL A 96 15.62 20.90 14.98
C VAL A 96 14.92 20.95 16.34
N GLY A 97 15.42 20.16 17.30
CA GLY A 97 14.97 20.22 18.68
C GLY A 97 15.73 21.31 19.45
N THR A 98 15.02 22.05 20.29
CA THR A 98 15.57 23.19 21.05
C THR A 98 15.14 23.13 22.50
N VAL A 99 16.09 23.35 23.41
CA VAL A 99 15.87 23.47 24.86
C VAL A 99 16.75 24.60 25.36
N ARG A 100 16.13 25.71 25.80
CA ARG A 100 16.84 26.93 26.21
C ARG A 100 17.81 27.40 25.12
N THR A 101 19.12 27.30 25.35
CA THR A 101 20.18 27.71 24.41
C THR A 101 20.81 26.52 23.66
N THR A 102 20.34 25.30 23.91
CA THR A 102 20.87 24.09 23.29
C THR A 102 19.95 23.64 22.16
N SER A 103 20.53 23.28 21.03
CA SER A 103 19.80 22.72 19.89
C SER A 103 20.45 21.45 19.38
N GLN A 104 19.63 20.54 18.87
CA GLN A 104 20.07 19.33 18.17
C GLN A 104 19.31 19.22 16.87
N VAL A 105 20.01 18.76 15.82
CA VAL A 105 19.43 18.62 14.48
C VAL A 105 19.50 17.16 14.06
N LEU A 106 18.35 16.59 13.75
CA LEU A 106 18.25 15.28 13.13
C LEU A 106 17.76 15.42 11.70
N GLN A 107 18.35 14.63 10.82
CA GLN A 107 17.91 14.48 9.44
C GLN A 107 17.51 13.02 9.23
N ALA A 108 16.34 12.78 8.64
CA ALA A 108 15.90 11.46 8.22
C ALA A 108 15.52 11.46 6.74
N GLN A 109 15.68 10.30 6.11
CA GLN A 109 15.04 10.02 4.84
C GLN A 109 13.81 9.16 5.10
N LEU A 110 12.65 9.66 4.68
CA LEU A 110 11.37 8.96 4.78
C LEU A 110 10.91 8.61 3.37
N THR A 111 10.34 7.43 3.21
CA THR A 111 9.70 6.98 1.98
C THR A 111 8.20 6.85 2.23
N LYS A 112 7.39 7.53 1.42
CA LYS A 112 5.95 7.26 1.37
C LYS A 112 5.64 6.43 0.15
N ALA A 113 4.94 5.31 0.37
CA ALA A 113 4.50 4.42 -0.69
C ALA A 113 2.97 4.22 -0.62
N TYR A 114 2.35 4.17 -1.79
CA TYR A 114 0.95 3.82 -2.01
C TYR A 114 0.87 2.44 -2.65
N ASP A 115 -0.21 1.70 -2.39
CA ASP A 115 -0.49 0.44 -3.09
C ASP A 115 -1.74 0.61 -3.94
N LEU A 116 -1.77 -0.02 -5.12
CA LEU A 116 -2.95 0.02 -6.00
C LEU A 116 -4.15 -0.77 -5.48
N ALA A 117 -3.93 -1.64 -4.49
CA ALA A 117 -4.94 -2.49 -3.89
C ALA A 117 -4.69 -2.62 -2.38
N ASP A 118 -5.75 -2.93 -1.65
CA ASP A 118 -5.74 -3.08 -0.19
C ASP A 118 -5.79 -4.53 0.29
N GLY A 119 -5.87 -5.48 -0.64
CA GLY A 119 -5.75 -6.92 -0.44
C GLY A 119 -5.34 -7.63 -1.74
N ALA A 120 -5.17 -8.94 -1.68
CA ALA A 120 -4.94 -9.74 -2.88
C ALA A 120 -6.22 -9.78 -3.76
N LEU A 121 -7.37 -9.98 -3.12
CA LEU A 121 -8.70 -9.88 -3.71
C LEU A 121 -9.51 -8.78 -3.04
N GLY A 122 -9.90 -7.74 -3.78
CA GLY A 122 -10.85 -6.73 -3.33
C GLY A 122 -12.22 -6.94 -3.96
N LEU A 123 -13.25 -7.16 -3.15
CA LEU A 123 -14.64 -7.24 -3.60
C LEU A 123 -15.38 -5.96 -3.18
N ARG A 124 -16.03 -5.30 -4.13
CA ARG A 124 -16.78 -4.06 -3.91
C ARG A 124 -18.14 -4.09 -4.60
N GLY A 125 -19.04 -3.23 -4.12
CA GLY A 125 -20.33 -3.02 -4.74
C GLY A 125 -21.41 -4.01 -4.29
N SER A 126 -22.47 -4.15 -5.09
CA SER A 126 -23.73 -4.79 -4.72
C SER A 126 -23.73 -6.31 -4.94
N ALA A 127 -22.75 -7.01 -4.37
CA ALA A 127 -22.64 -8.45 -4.52
C ALA A 127 -23.80 -9.20 -3.84
N ALA A 128 -24.45 -10.10 -4.58
CA ALA A 128 -25.53 -10.94 -4.06
C ALA A 128 -25.06 -12.34 -3.63
N ARG A 129 -23.98 -12.85 -4.23
CA ARG A 129 -23.50 -14.22 -4.01
C ARG A 129 -21.98 -14.33 -4.14
N VAL A 130 -21.39 -15.21 -3.35
CA VAL A 130 -20.00 -15.67 -3.43
C VAL A 130 -20.02 -17.19 -3.39
N ASN A 131 -19.35 -17.85 -4.33
CA ASN A 131 -19.21 -19.30 -4.37
C ASN A 131 -17.74 -19.69 -4.36
N LEU A 132 -17.37 -20.57 -3.46
CA LEU A 132 -16.03 -21.16 -3.36
C LEU A 132 -16.20 -22.69 -3.31
N GLY A 133 -15.76 -23.36 -4.36
CA GLY A 133 -16.04 -24.77 -4.62
C GLY A 133 -14.98 -25.42 -5.53
N GLY A 134 -13.70 -25.22 -5.21
CA GLY A 134 -12.57 -25.77 -5.98
C GLY A 134 -11.53 -26.43 -5.07
N GLY A 135 -10.88 -27.51 -5.54
CA GLY A 135 -9.97 -28.33 -4.73
C GLY A 135 -8.64 -27.67 -4.32
N ALA A 136 -8.18 -26.66 -5.07
CA ALA A 136 -6.90 -25.96 -4.80
C ALA A 136 -7.03 -24.44 -5.01
N THR A 137 -7.89 -23.79 -4.23
CA THR A 137 -7.95 -22.32 -4.14
C THR A 137 -7.00 -21.84 -3.05
N PHE A 138 -6.17 -20.84 -3.34
CA PHE A 138 -5.23 -20.20 -2.43
C PHE A 138 -5.20 -18.69 -2.69
N ILE A 139 -5.52 -17.88 -1.69
CA ILE A 139 -5.46 -16.42 -1.75
C ILE A 139 -4.57 -15.93 -0.60
N SER A 140 -3.44 -15.30 -0.92
CA SER A 140 -2.50 -14.79 0.07
C SER A 140 -2.36 -13.27 0.01
N GLY A 141 -2.55 -12.63 1.16
CA GLY A 141 -2.28 -11.21 1.37
C GLY A 141 -0.82 -10.92 1.76
N VAL A 142 0.03 -11.93 1.91
CA VAL A 142 1.47 -11.76 2.12
C VAL A 142 2.09 -11.14 0.86
N ASP A 143 3.12 -10.30 0.99
CA ASP A 143 3.79 -9.72 -0.17
C ASP A 143 4.71 -10.76 -0.81
N HIS A 144 4.41 -11.20 -2.03
CA HIS A 144 5.19 -12.19 -2.77
C HIS A 144 6.08 -11.56 -3.83
N ASP A 145 7.28 -12.12 -3.99
CA ASP A 145 8.17 -11.83 -5.11
C ASP A 145 7.58 -12.45 -6.39
N PRO A 146 7.23 -11.63 -7.40
CA PRO A 146 6.65 -12.13 -8.64
C PRO A 146 7.61 -12.99 -9.46
N ALA A 147 8.92 -12.96 -9.19
CA ALA A 147 9.91 -13.78 -9.87
C ALA A 147 9.83 -15.27 -9.55
N ASN A 148 9.62 -15.60 -8.28
CA ASN A 148 9.66 -16.97 -7.79
C ASN A 148 8.38 -17.37 -7.02
N GLY A 149 7.48 -16.42 -6.75
CA GLY A 149 6.25 -16.63 -6.00
C GLY A 149 6.45 -16.80 -4.49
N ASN A 150 7.65 -16.57 -3.97
CA ASN A 150 7.97 -16.72 -2.56
C ASN A 150 7.56 -15.48 -1.76
N PRO A 151 7.14 -15.64 -0.50
CA PRO A 151 6.87 -14.50 0.37
C PRO A 151 8.17 -13.71 0.63
N LEU A 152 8.07 -12.39 0.60
CA LEU A 152 9.14 -11.47 0.95
C LEU A 152 9.21 -11.32 2.48
N PRO A 153 10.36 -11.65 3.12
CA PRO A 153 10.53 -11.45 4.55
C PRO A 153 10.35 -9.99 4.93
N GLU A 154 9.73 -9.74 6.09
CA GLU A 154 9.54 -8.39 6.68
C GLU A 154 8.73 -7.39 5.84
N ALA A 155 8.21 -7.82 4.69
CA ALA A 155 7.34 -6.99 3.88
C ALA A 155 5.97 -6.81 4.56
N LYS A 156 5.42 -5.60 4.46
CA LYS A 156 4.11 -5.28 5.04
C LYS A 156 3.01 -5.97 4.24
N SER A 157 2.41 -7.00 4.84
CA SER A 157 1.28 -7.73 4.29
C SER A 157 -0.03 -6.95 4.28
N ARG A 158 -0.98 -7.47 3.52
CA ARG A 158 -2.37 -7.05 3.42
C ARG A 158 -3.30 -8.21 3.80
N SER A 159 -4.60 -7.93 3.87
CA SER A 159 -5.59 -9.01 3.94
C SER A 159 -5.57 -9.82 2.66
N ALA A 160 -5.83 -11.13 2.74
CA ALA A 160 -6.04 -11.95 1.56
C ALA A 160 -7.23 -11.41 0.77
N VAL A 161 -8.32 -11.11 1.48
CA VAL A 161 -9.56 -10.59 0.90
C VAL A 161 -9.98 -9.33 1.63
N THR A 162 -10.30 -8.28 0.87
CA THR A 162 -10.97 -7.07 1.39
C THR A 162 -12.37 -6.96 0.81
N VAL A 163 -13.33 -6.53 1.61
CA VAL A 163 -14.73 -6.34 1.20
C VAL A 163 -15.20 -4.92 1.52
N ALA A 164 -16.29 -4.48 0.88
CA ALA A 164 -16.84 -3.14 1.10
C ALA A 164 -17.45 -2.97 2.50
N ASP A 165 -18.11 -4.01 3.02
CA ASP A 165 -18.89 -3.96 4.26
C ASP A 165 -18.99 -5.35 4.93
N ASP A 166 -19.61 -5.37 6.12
CA ASP A 166 -19.83 -6.60 6.89
C ASP A 166 -20.79 -7.58 6.21
N ALA A 167 -21.75 -7.10 5.39
CA ALA A 167 -22.70 -7.98 4.71
C ALA A 167 -21.99 -8.84 3.65
N LEU A 168 -21.12 -8.22 2.85
CA LEU A 168 -20.29 -8.95 1.89
C LEU A 168 -19.24 -9.83 2.58
N ARG A 169 -18.74 -9.40 3.75
CA ARG A 169 -17.88 -10.26 4.60
C ARG A 169 -18.61 -11.55 4.98
N ASP A 170 -19.85 -11.42 5.45
CA ASP A 170 -20.65 -12.55 5.91
C ASP A 170 -21.00 -13.49 4.75
N LEU A 171 -21.30 -12.96 3.56
CA LEU A 171 -21.46 -13.77 2.34
C LEU A 171 -20.19 -14.56 1.99
N PHE A 172 -19.03 -13.93 2.07
CA PHE A 172 -17.76 -14.61 1.80
C PHE A 172 -17.45 -15.70 2.84
N MET A 173 -17.71 -15.41 4.12
CA MET A 173 -17.55 -16.39 5.21
C MET A 173 -18.52 -17.58 5.06
N GLN A 174 -19.75 -17.34 4.63
CA GLN A 174 -20.70 -18.40 4.30
C GLN A 174 -20.18 -19.28 3.15
N ALA A 175 -19.59 -18.66 2.11
CA ALA A 175 -19.01 -19.37 0.98
C ALA A 175 -17.79 -20.23 1.35
N LEU A 176 -16.98 -19.78 2.32
CA LEU A 176 -15.89 -20.59 2.88
C LEU A 176 -16.41 -21.80 3.68
N GLY A 177 -17.62 -21.72 4.23
CA GLY A 177 -18.17 -22.74 5.10
C GLY A 177 -17.69 -22.63 6.55
N SER A 178 -18.28 -23.45 7.42
CA SER A 178 -18.00 -23.47 8.86
C SER A 178 -17.66 -24.90 9.33
N PRO A 179 -16.40 -25.18 9.71
CA PRO A 179 -15.25 -24.27 9.74
C PRO A 179 -14.70 -23.96 8.33
N PRO A 180 -14.02 -22.81 8.13
CA PRO A 180 -13.34 -22.52 6.88
C PRO A 180 -12.26 -23.57 6.58
N PRO A 181 -12.11 -24.02 5.32
CA PRO A 181 -11.07 -24.94 4.92
C PRO A 181 -9.69 -24.33 5.14
N THR A 182 -8.80 -25.12 5.75
CA THR A 182 -7.42 -24.71 6.03
C THR A 182 -6.66 -24.50 4.74
N GLY A 183 -5.89 -23.41 4.67
CA GLY A 183 -5.01 -23.13 3.53
C GLY A 183 -5.72 -22.58 2.29
N VAL A 184 -6.97 -22.15 2.38
CA VAL A 184 -7.59 -21.38 1.28
C VAL A 184 -7.17 -19.91 1.30
N LEU A 185 -7.00 -19.35 2.49
CA LEU A 185 -6.61 -17.97 2.67
C LEU A 185 -5.37 -17.87 3.58
N GLU A 186 -4.46 -16.96 3.24
CA GLU A 186 -3.24 -16.68 3.99
C GLU A 186 -3.05 -15.17 4.22
N SER A 187 -2.64 -14.79 5.42
CA SER A 187 -2.16 -13.44 5.73
C SER A 187 -1.00 -13.52 6.71
N ALA A 188 -0.34 -12.38 6.97
CA ALA A 188 0.67 -12.32 8.02
C ALA A 188 0.05 -12.17 9.41
N ILE A 189 0.90 -12.39 10.41
CA ILE A 189 0.63 -12.12 11.82
C ILE A 189 0.14 -10.67 11.96
N ASP A 190 -0.91 -10.48 12.76
CA ASP A 190 -1.59 -9.19 13.04
C ASP A 190 -2.35 -8.55 11.86
N VAL A 191 -2.49 -9.24 10.72
CA VAL A 191 -3.36 -8.80 9.62
C VAL A 191 -4.53 -9.76 9.48
N PRO A 192 -5.79 -9.30 9.62
CA PRO A 192 -6.94 -10.17 9.42
C PRO A 192 -6.94 -10.72 7.98
N VAL A 193 -7.20 -12.01 7.85
CA VAL A 193 -7.22 -12.69 6.55
C VAL A 193 -8.31 -12.13 5.63
N LEU A 194 -9.49 -11.85 6.20
CA LEU A 194 -10.64 -11.21 5.55
C LEU A 194 -11.03 -9.98 6.38
N SER A 195 -11.14 -8.80 5.76
CA SER A 195 -11.55 -7.58 6.46
C SER A 195 -12.38 -6.62 5.60
N PRO A 196 -13.35 -5.89 6.19
CA PRO A 196 -13.91 -4.72 5.53
C PRO A 196 -12.85 -3.63 5.39
N SER A 197 -12.86 -2.91 4.28
CA SER A 197 -11.91 -1.83 4.01
C SER A 197 -12.57 -0.63 3.35
N GLY A 198 -12.26 0.57 3.89
CA GLY A 198 -12.63 1.84 3.28
C GLY A 198 -11.69 2.29 2.15
N HIS A 199 -10.61 1.55 1.91
CA HIS A 199 -9.69 1.82 0.81
C HIS A 199 -10.23 1.25 -0.51
N VAL A 200 -9.88 1.92 -1.61
CA VAL A 200 -10.28 1.54 -2.98
C VAL A 200 -11.80 1.26 -3.08
N PRO A 201 -12.67 2.24 -2.80
CA PRO A 201 -14.12 2.04 -2.83
C PRO A 201 -14.64 1.83 -4.27
N ALA A 202 -15.86 1.30 -4.38
CA ALA A 202 -16.51 0.97 -5.65
C ALA A 202 -16.46 2.10 -6.69
N THR A 203 -16.72 3.34 -6.27
CA THR A 203 -16.70 4.52 -7.13
C THR A 203 -15.31 4.80 -7.71
N VAL A 204 -14.25 4.59 -6.92
CA VAL A 204 -12.86 4.77 -7.35
C VAL A 204 -12.44 3.65 -8.30
N ILE A 205 -12.86 2.40 -8.05
CA ILE A 205 -12.59 1.29 -8.99
C ILE A 205 -13.25 1.56 -10.34
N ALA A 206 -14.53 1.96 -10.35
CA ALA A 206 -15.24 2.28 -11.58
C ALA A 206 -14.57 3.42 -12.35
N GLN A 207 -14.19 4.52 -11.65
CA GLN A 207 -13.49 5.63 -12.27
C GLN A 207 -12.12 5.22 -12.83
N LEU A 208 -11.33 4.47 -12.05
CA LEU A 208 -10.03 3.96 -12.46
C LEU A 208 -10.13 3.06 -13.70
N ALA A 209 -11.11 2.15 -13.73
CA ALA A 209 -11.37 1.28 -14.87
C ALA A 209 -11.71 2.10 -16.13
N ASN A 210 -12.62 3.07 -16.00
CA ASN A 210 -13.00 3.96 -17.11
C ASN A 210 -11.79 4.73 -17.65
N ASP A 211 -11.00 5.35 -16.76
CA ASP A 211 -9.86 6.17 -17.13
C ASP A 211 -8.73 5.35 -17.78
N ILE A 212 -8.50 4.11 -17.32
CA ILE A 212 -7.50 3.21 -17.94
C ILE A 212 -7.95 2.78 -19.33
N CYS A 213 -9.23 2.48 -19.54
CA CYS A 213 -9.76 2.03 -20.82
C CYS A 213 -9.73 3.11 -21.92
N VAL A 214 -9.58 4.39 -21.55
CA VAL A 214 -9.40 5.51 -22.49
C VAL A 214 -7.96 6.08 -22.46
N ALA A 215 -7.06 5.47 -21.69
CA ALA A 215 -5.68 5.92 -21.57
C ALA A 215 -4.89 5.69 -22.88
N PRO A 216 -3.92 6.57 -23.19
CA PRO A 216 -3.05 6.33 -24.34
C PRO A 216 -2.22 5.05 -24.15
N GLY A 217 -2.14 4.23 -25.20
CA GLY A 217 -1.38 2.97 -25.19
C GLY A 217 -2.14 1.75 -24.66
N VAL A 218 -3.44 1.89 -24.34
CA VAL A 218 -4.30 0.75 -24.02
C VAL A 218 -4.60 -0.07 -25.29
N SER A 219 -4.52 -1.39 -25.18
CA SER A 219 -5.03 -2.33 -26.18
C SER A 219 -6.49 -2.63 -25.84
N LEU A 220 -7.41 -2.03 -26.60
CA LEU A 220 -8.85 -2.18 -26.41
C LEU A 220 -9.38 -3.39 -27.20
N HIS A 221 -10.14 -4.25 -26.52
CA HIS A 221 -10.84 -5.38 -27.09
C HIS A 221 -12.34 -5.22 -26.84
N LEU A 222 -13.16 -5.33 -27.88
CA LEU A 222 -14.61 -5.18 -27.78
C LEU A 222 -15.25 -6.56 -27.80
N ILE A 223 -16.17 -6.83 -26.88
CA ILE A 223 -17.03 -8.02 -26.96
C ILE A 223 -17.98 -7.82 -28.15
N PRO A 224 -18.11 -8.81 -29.05
CA PRO A 224 -19.04 -8.72 -30.18
C PRO A 224 -20.50 -8.67 -29.72
N SER A 225 -21.41 -8.34 -30.63
CA SER A 225 -22.85 -8.23 -30.34
C SER A 225 -23.52 -9.54 -29.89
N ASP A 226 -22.82 -10.67 -29.99
CA ASP A 226 -23.28 -11.97 -29.48
C ASP A 226 -23.01 -12.16 -27.98
N GLY A 227 -22.36 -11.19 -27.34
CA GLY A 227 -22.11 -11.16 -25.89
C GLY A 227 -20.97 -12.05 -25.43
N SER A 228 -20.13 -12.59 -26.32
CA SER A 228 -19.04 -13.49 -25.93
C SER A 228 -17.73 -13.21 -26.66
N LEU A 229 -16.65 -13.06 -25.90
CA LEU A 229 -15.29 -12.95 -26.43
C LEU A 229 -14.41 -14.04 -25.83
N SER A 230 -13.69 -14.80 -26.66
CA SER A 230 -12.78 -15.86 -26.18
C SER A 230 -11.36 -15.62 -26.63
N PHE A 231 -10.42 -15.75 -25.69
CA PHE A 231 -8.99 -15.71 -25.96
C PHE A 231 -8.33 -17.06 -25.68
N GLU A 232 -7.46 -17.46 -26.59
CA GLU A 232 -6.65 -18.67 -26.47
C GLU A 232 -5.19 -18.37 -26.83
N ASN A 233 -4.26 -18.95 -26.07
CA ASN A 233 -2.82 -18.93 -26.37
C ASN A 233 -2.23 -17.51 -26.54
N GLN A 234 -2.62 -16.60 -25.65
CA GLN A 234 -2.21 -15.20 -25.68
C GLN A 234 -1.03 -14.92 -24.73
N LEU A 235 -0.14 -14.02 -25.17
CA LEU A 235 0.91 -13.43 -24.34
C LEU A 235 0.74 -11.91 -24.33
N TRP A 236 0.35 -11.37 -23.18
CA TRP A 236 0.03 -9.94 -23.01
C TRP A 236 1.04 -9.28 -22.07
N GLY A 237 2.12 -8.79 -22.67
CA GLY A 237 3.23 -8.16 -21.94
C GLY A 237 4.14 -9.17 -21.23
N SER A 238 5.16 -8.62 -20.58
CA SER A 238 6.11 -9.36 -19.75
C SER A 238 6.54 -8.51 -18.56
N ARG A 239 7.20 -9.10 -17.56
CA ARG A 239 7.68 -8.35 -16.40
C ARG A 239 8.55 -7.13 -16.76
N LEU A 240 9.33 -7.23 -17.83
CA LEU A 240 10.21 -6.15 -18.31
C LEU A 240 9.48 -5.14 -19.20
N SER A 241 8.40 -5.56 -19.85
CA SER A 241 7.58 -4.73 -20.74
C SER A 241 6.11 -5.02 -20.50
N PRO A 242 5.54 -4.53 -19.39
CA PRO A 242 4.13 -4.79 -19.06
C PRO A 242 3.21 -4.02 -20.02
N GLN A 243 1.97 -4.48 -20.18
CA GLN A 243 0.99 -3.91 -21.13
C GLN A 243 -0.35 -3.56 -20.45
N LEU A 244 -1.07 -2.62 -21.06
CA LEU A 244 -2.44 -2.27 -20.67
C LEU A 244 -3.43 -2.91 -21.64
N HIS A 245 -4.34 -3.72 -21.10
CA HIS A 245 -5.44 -4.30 -21.86
C HIS A 245 -6.76 -3.90 -21.23
N CYS A 246 -7.68 -3.43 -22.05
CA CYS A 246 -9.07 -3.21 -21.66
C CYS A 246 -9.97 -4.07 -22.54
N ILE A 247 -10.89 -4.79 -21.90
CA ILE A 247 -11.97 -5.52 -22.56
C ILE A 247 -13.27 -4.80 -22.19
N GLU A 248 -14.01 -4.35 -23.19
CA GLU A 248 -15.27 -3.65 -23.03
C GLU A 248 -16.42 -4.54 -23.50
N GLY A 249 -17.28 -4.93 -22.56
CA GLY A 249 -18.57 -5.54 -22.83
C GLY A 249 -19.63 -4.52 -23.24
N LEU A 250 -20.75 -5.02 -23.72
CA LEU A 250 -21.95 -4.26 -24.02
C LEU A 250 -22.58 -3.73 -22.73
N SER A 251 -23.42 -2.70 -22.86
CA SER A 251 -24.12 -2.11 -21.71
C SER A 251 -25.25 -2.99 -21.15
N THR A 252 -25.45 -4.19 -21.68
CA THR A 252 -26.50 -5.13 -21.27
C THR A 252 -25.90 -6.28 -20.46
N PRO A 253 -26.57 -6.73 -19.39
CA PRO A 253 -26.11 -7.90 -18.63
C PRO A 253 -25.98 -9.15 -19.49
N GLY A 254 -25.04 -10.03 -19.11
CA GLY A 254 -24.85 -11.35 -19.71
C GLY A 254 -23.61 -11.50 -20.59
N ASP A 255 -22.90 -10.40 -20.86
CA ASP A 255 -21.65 -10.44 -21.61
C ASP A 255 -20.54 -11.13 -20.82
N ALA A 256 -19.70 -11.89 -21.53
CA ALA A 256 -18.60 -12.61 -20.93
C ALA A 256 -17.34 -12.61 -21.80
N VAL A 257 -16.20 -12.46 -21.14
CA VAL A 257 -14.89 -12.75 -21.73
C VAL A 257 -14.30 -14.00 -21.11
N SER A 258 -13.86 -14.94 -21.96
CA SER A 258 -13.34 -16.24 -21.55
C SER A 258 -11.89 -16.45 -21.96
N PHE A 259 -11.03 -16.76 -20.99
CA PHE A 259 -9.66 -17.21 -21.21
C PHE A 259 -9.62 -18.74 -21.09
N ALA A 260 -9.76 -19.43 -22.22
CA ALA A 260 -9.92 -20.89 -22.28
C ALA A 260 -8.64 -21.66 -22.62
N GLY A 261 -7.68 -21.00 -23.28
CA GLY A 261 -6.36 -21.57 -23.62
C GLY A 261 -5.28 -21.25 -22.58
N ASN A 262 -4.01 -21.24 -23.02
CA ASN A 262 -2.90 -20.79 -22.18
C ASN A 262 -2.73 -19.27 -22.29
N MET A 263 -3.08 -18.54 -21.23
CA MET A 263 -2.88 -17.10 -21.14
C MET A 263 -1.72 -16.80 -20.19
N SER A 264 -0.78 -15.96 -20.63
CA SER A 264 0.20 -15.36 -19.73
C SER A 264 0.38 -13.86 -20.01
N GLY A 265 0.67 -13.07 -18.98
CA GLY A 265 0.92 -11.65 -19.17
C GLY A 265 1.34 -10.90 -17.93
N ALA A 266 1.67 -9.62 -18.12
CA ALA A 266 2.02 -8.70 -17.05
C ALA A 266 1.56 -7.27 -17.36
N GLY A 267 1.01 -6.58 -16.36
CA GLY A 267 0.56 -5.19 -16.48
C GLY A 267 -0.80 -4.95 -15.85
N VAL A 268 -1.69 -4.24 -16.54
CA VAL A 268 -3.07 -4.02 -16.08
C VAL A 268 -4.06 -4.61 -17.07
N LEU A 269 -4.95 -5.46 -16.55
CA LEU A 269 -6.08 -6.02 -17.28
C LEU A 269 -7.36 -5.42 -16.70
N VAL A 270 -8.14 -4.74 -17.52
CA VAL A 270 -9.45 -4.22 -17.14
C VAL A 270 -10.52 -4.94 -17.96
N VAL A 271 -11.54 -5.46 -17.29
CA VAL A 271 -12.76 -6.01 -17.89
C VAL A 271 -13.92 -5.14 -17.43
N ARG A 272 -14.59 -4.48 -18.37
CA ARG A 272 -15.74 -3.62 -18.10
C ARG A 272 -17.00 -4.25 -18.63
N ASN A 273 -18.07 -4.17 -17.84
CA ASN A 273 -19.42 -4.60 -18.23
C ASN A 273 -19.50 -6.04 -18.76
N ALA A 274 -18.68 -6.95 -18.24
CA ALA A 274 -18.67 -8.35 -18.63
C ALA A 274 -18.11 -9.24 -17.53
N ASP A 275 -18.57 -10.48 -17.47
CA ASP A 275 -17.96 -11.52 -16.65
C ASP A 275 -16.54 -11.84 -17.12
N LEU A 276 -15.62 -12.03 -16.17
CA LEU A 276 -14.30 -12.58 -16.45
C LEU A 276 -14.28 -14.07 -16.14
N ASN A 277 -14.22 -14.91 -17.19
CA ASN A 277 -14.19 -16.35 -17.08
C ASN A 277 -12.77 -16.91 -17.30
N LEU A 278 -12.17 -17.49 -16.26
CA LEU A 278 -10.89 -18.17 -16.33
C LEU A 278 -11.11 -19.68 -16.32
N SER A 279 -11.06 -20.32 -17.50
CA SER A 279 -11.25 -21.77 -17.64
C SER A 279 -9.98 -22.51 -18.07
N GLY A 280 -9.10 -21.85 -18.82
CA GLY A 280 -7.78 -22.32 -19.24
C GLY A 280 -6.65 -21.98 -18.27
N SER A 281 -5.42 -22.35 -18.60
CA SER A 281 -4.25 -21.93 -17.81
C SER A 281 -4.10 -20.42 -17.88
N PHE A 282 -3.94 -19.75 -16.74
CA PHE A 282 -3.87 -18.29 -16.68
C PHE A 282 -2.73 -17.86 -15.78
N ARG A 283 -1.83 -17.01 -16.25
CA ARG A 283 -0.79 -16.39 -15.41
C ARG A 283 -0.76 -14.89 -15.62
N TRP A 284 -0.98 -14.11 -14.57
CA TRP A 284 -0.93 -12.65 -14.64
C TRP A 284 -0.03 -12.06 -13.58
N GLU A 285 0.88 -11.16 -13.97
CA GLU A 285 1.68 -10.35 -13.04
C GLU A 285 1.22 -8.89 -13.08
N GLY A 286 0.45 -8.45 -12.09
CA GLY A 286 0.00 -7.07 -11.98
C GLY A 286 -1.44 -6.93 -11.48
N LEU A 287 -2.16 -5.95 -12.01
CA LEU A 287 -3.50 -5.61 -11.56
C LEU A 287 -4.55 -6.17 -12.52
N VAL A 288 -5.59 -6.80 -11.98
CA VAL A 288 -6.81 -7.17 -12.72
C VAL A 288 -7.97 -6.40 -12.11
N ILE A 289 -8.76 -5.71 -12.94
CA ILE A 289 -9.98 -5.01 -12.53
C ILE A 289 -11.14 -5.59 -13.33
N VAL A 290 -12.21 -6.01 -12.65
CA VAL A 290 -13.49 -6.40 -13.24
C VAL A 290 -14.54 -5.45 -12.68
N SER A 291 -15.15 -4.60 -13.52
CA SER A 291 -16.05 -3.54 -13.04
C SER A 291 -17.22 -3.27 -13.99
N GLY A 292 -18.45 -3.24 -13.48
CA GLY A 292 -19.64 -3.13 -14.32
C GLY A 292 -20.88 -3.65 -13.62
N GLN A 293 -21.98 -3.78 -14.36
CA GLN A 293 -23.26 -4.24 -13.84
C GLN A 293 -23.46 -5.73 -14.13
N GLU A 294 -23.98 -6.44 -13.13
CA GLU A 294 -24.29 -7.88 -13.14
C GLU A 294 -23.13 -8.74 -13.68
N LEU A 295 -21.98 -8.64 -13.04
CA LEU A 295 -20.77 -9.36 -13.39
C LEU A 295 -20.05 -9.99 -12.20
N GLY A 296 -19.07 -10.83 -12.51
CA GLY A 296 -18.16 -11.37 -11.53
C GLY A 296 -16.88 -11.96 -12.14
N LEU A 297 -16.04 -12.47 -11.24
CA LEU A 297 -14.92 -13.33 -11.59
C LEU A 297 -15.36 -14.79 -11.47
N LYS A 298 -15.32 -15.53 -12.57
CA LYS A 298 -15.63 -16.97 -12.61
C LYS A 298 -14.36 -17.75 -12.91
N VAL A 299 -14.05 -18.74 -12.08
CA VAL A 299 -12.87 -19.60 -12.24
C VAL A 299 -13.32 -21.05 -12.29
N SER A 300 -12.94 -21.76 -13.34
CA SER A 300 -13.35 -23.15 -13.55
C SER A 300 -12.22 -23.99 -14.16
N GLY A 301 -12.39 -25.31 -14.13
CA GLY A 301 -11.40 -26.25 -14.66
C GLY A 301 -10.21 -26.49 -13.73
N ALA A 302 -9.49 -27.58 -14.00
CA ALA A 302 -8.39 -28.07 -13.16
C ALA A 302 -7.02 -27.48 -13.53
N THR A 303 -6.92 -26.72 -14.62
CA THR A 303 -5.67 -26.06 -15.03
C THR A 303 -5.30 -24.95 -14.06
N SER A 304 -4.00 -24.63 -13.95
CA SER A 304 -3.51 -23.62 -13.01
C SER A 304 -3.92 -22.21 -13.44
N LYS A 305 -4.54 -21.44 -12.55
CA LYS A 305 -4.68 -19.99 -12.67
C LYS A 305 -3.89 -19.32 -11.56
N GLU A 306 -2.87 -18.56 -11.91
CA GLU A 306 -2.00 -17.83 -10.99
C GLU A 306 -2.05 -16.33 -11.28
N ILE A 307 -2.25 -15.53 -10.24
CA ILE A 307 -2.21 -14.06 -10.32
C ILE A 307 -1.26 -13.57 -9.24
N LEU A 308 -0.18 -12.90 -9.65
CA LEU A 308 0.80 -12.25 -8.76
C LEU A 308 0.57 -10.74 -8.85
N GLY A 309 -0.07 -10.15 -7.84
CA GLY A 309 -0.46 -8.75 -7.84
C GLY A 309 -1.77 -8.54 -7.08
N ALA A 310 -2.83 -8.09 -7.73
CA ALA A 310 -4.15 -7.99 -7.10
C ALA A 310 -5.29 -8.09 -8.09
N VAL A 311 -6.45 -8.54 -7.62
CA VAL A 311 -7.71 -8.56 -8.35
C VAL A 311 -8.71 -7.68 -7.62
N LEU A 312 -9.34 -6.77 -8.36
CA LEU A 312 -10.43 -5.92 -7.87
C LEU A 312 -11.69 -6.24 -8.65
N VAL A 313 -12.73 -6.72 -7.97
CA VAL A 313 -14.05 -6.98 -8.57
C VAL A 313 -15.04 -5.98 -7.99
N ASN A 314 -15.74 -5.26 -8.87
CA ASN A 314 -16.63 -4.17 -8.51
C ASN A 314 -17.97 -4.30 -9.24
N GLU A 315 -18.98 -4.77 -8.50
CA GLU A 315 -20.34 -4.95 -9.00
C GLU A 315 -21.16 -3.67 -8.79
N THR A 316 -21.45 -2.94 -9.87
CA THR A 316 -22.13 -1.63 -9.82
C THR A 316 -23.63 -1.70 -10.09
N GLY A 317 -24.17 -2.90 -10.33
CA GLY A 317 -25.59 -3.14 -10.51
C GLY A 317 -26.40 -3.04 -9.22
N ASN A 318 -27.71 -3.28 -9.36
CA ASN A 318 -28.63 -3.26 -8.23
C ASN A 318 -28.44 -4.51 -7.34
N PRO A 319 -28.57 -4.38 -6.01
CA PRO A 319 -28.54 -5.52 -5.10
C PRO A 319 -29.60 -6.56 -5.47
N GLY A 320 -29.26 -7.85 -5.37
CA GLY A 320 -30.18 -8.96 -5.64
C GLY A 320 -30.04 -9.62 -7.01
N SER A 321 -28.98 -9.30 -7.76
CA SER A 321 -28.67 -9.99 -9.02
C SER A 321 -28.46 -11.50 -8.79
N SER A 322 -28.73 -12.31 -9.82
CA SER A 322 -28.41 -13.73 -9.79
C SER A 322 -26.92 -14.02 -10.06
N ILE A 323 -26.09 -13.01 -10.28
CA ILE A 323 -24.69 -13.24 -10.63
C ILE A 323 -23.85 -13.24 -9.36
N ALA A 324 -23.01 -14.26 -9.23
CA ALA A 324 -22.04 -14.31 -8.16
C ALA A 324 -20.89 -13.37 -8.53
N ILE A 325 -20.57 -12.41 -7.65
CA ILE A 325 -19.43 -11.51 -7.84
C ILE A 325 -18.12 -12.30 -7.92
N LEU A 326 -18.11 -13.47 -7.27
CA LEU A 326 -17.01 -14.41 -7.26
C LEU A 326 -17.57 -15.82 -7.31
N ASP A 327 -17.13 -16.60 -8.29
CA ASP A 327 -17.47 -18.00 -8.45
C ASP A 327 -16.21 -18.82 -8.76
N ILE A 328 -15.57 -19.39 -7.74
CA ILE A 328 -14.36 -20.18 -7.89
C ILE A 328 -14.71 -21.66 -7.74
N GLN A 329 -14.86 -22.36 -8.86
CA GLN A 329 -15.06 -23.81 -8.94
C GLN A 329 -13.81 -24.57 -9.40
N GLY A 330 -12.72 -23.86 -9.70
CA GLY A 330 -11.46 -24.40 -10.22
C GLY A 330 -10.25 -24.12 -9.33
N ASN A 331 -9.06 -24.33 -9.87
CA ASN A 331 -7.79 -24.05 -9.18
C ASN A 331 -7.39 -22.58 -9.34
N LEU A 332 -7.30 -21.82 -8.25
CA LEU A 332 -6.86 -20.43 -8.27
C LEU A 332 -5.75 -20.21 -7.24
N ARG A 333 -4.66 -19.57 -7.66
CA ARG A 333 -3.60 -19.07 -6.78
C ARG A 333 -3.46 -17.57 -6.97
N LEU A 334 -3.94 -16.79 -6.01
CA LEU A 334 -3.87 -15.34 -6.02
C LEU A 334 -2.91 -14.87 -4.92
N LEU A 335 -1.79 -14.30 -5.32
CA LEU A 335 -0.73 -13.87 -4.43
C LEU A 335 -0.61 -12.34 -4.49
N PHE A 336 -0.73 -11.67 -3.35
CA PHE A 336 -0.47 -10.25 -3.30
C PHE A 336 0.99 -9.97 -3.68
N SER A 337 1.23 -9.02 -4.59
CA SER A 337 2.59 -8.63 -4.97
C SER A 337 2.69 -7.14 -5.22
N ARG A 338 3.29 -6.43 -4.26
CA ARG A 338 3.51 -4.98 -4.35
C ARG A 338 4.47 -4.63 -5.49
N GLU A 339 5.45 -5.49 -5.77
CA GLU A 339 6.40 -5.26 -6.87
C GLU A 339 5.72 -5.35 -8.24
N ALA A 340 4.85 -6.35 -8.45
CA ALA A 340 4.06 -6.48 -9.68
C ALA A 340 3.12 -5.26 -9.85
N LEU A 341 2.43 -4.84 -8.78
CA LEU A 341 1.56 -3.67 -8.79
C LEU A 341 2.33 -2.37 -9.06
N ARG A 342 3.53 -2.19 -8.48
CA ARG A 342 4.39 -1.02 -8.75
C ARG A 342 4.84 -0.95 -10.21
N ARG A 343 5.09 -2.10 -10.85
CA ARG A 343 5.38 -2.15 -12.29
C ARG A 343 4.15 -1.79 -13.11
N ALA A 344 3.00 -2.38 -12.80
CA ALA A 344 1.73 -2.08 -13.47
C ALA A 344 1.35 -0.59 -13.36
N ALA A 345 1.61 0.03 -12.21
CA ALA A 345 1.35 1.45 -11.97
C ALA A 345 2.12 2.40 -12.91
N LYS A 346 3.26 1.97 -13.46
CA LYS A 346 4.02 2.79 -14.42
C LYS A 346 3.30 2.97 -15.75
N LEU A 347 2.34 2.08 -16.04
CA LEU A 347 1.51 2.17 -17.23
C LEU A 347 0.33 3.12 -17.04
N ILE A 348 -0.13 3.32 -15.80
CA ILE A 348 -1.31 4.15 -15.52
C ILE A 348 -0.91 5.63 -15.63
N PRO A 349 -1.60 6.45 -16.43
CA PRO A 349 -1.32 7.87 -16.54
C PRO A 349 -1.36 8.57 -15.17
N SER A 350 -0.45 9.52 -14.95
CA SER A 350 -0.39 10.27 -13.69
C SER A 350 -1.68 11.04 -13.39
N ALA A 351 -2.37 11.53 -14.43
CA ALA A 351 -3.67 12.18 -14.30
C ALA A 351 -4.74 11.22 -13.74
N THR A 352 -4.75 9.97 -14.20
CA THR A 352 -5.63 8.91 -13.70
C THR A 352 -5.31 8.58 -12.23
N LEU A 353 -4.03 8.41 -11.89
CA LEU A 353 -3.63 8.12 -10.50
C LEU A 353 -3.91 9.27 -9.54
N LYS A 354 -3.83 10.52 -10.00
CA LYS A 354 -4.05 11.72 -9.18
C LYS A 354 -5.39 11.68 -8.43
N ASN A 355 -6.45 11.21 -9.08
CA ASN A 355 -7.79 11.12 -8.51
C ASN A 355 -7.95 9.92 -7.55
N THR A 356 -7.04 8.95 -7.64
CA THR A 356 -7.12 7.67 -6.91
C THR A 356 -6.34 7.71 -5.59
N TYR A 357 -5.27 8.50 -5.47
CA TYR A 357 -4.37 8.47 -4.29
C TYR A 357 -5.08 8.62 -2.94
N VAL A 358 -6.14 9.43 -2.88
CA VAL A 358 -6.92 9.64 -1.65
C VAL A 358 -7.57 8.37 -1.10
N ALA A 359 -7.85 7.41 -1.97
CA ALA A 359 -8.47 6.14 -1.62
C ALA A 359 -7.48 4.98 -1.55
N LEU A 360 -6.24 5.17 -2.02
CA LEU A 360 -5.23 4.13 -1.98
C LEU A 360 -4.70 3.96 -0.55
N PRO A 361 -4.47 2.73 -0.10
CA PRO A 361 -3.79 2.52 1.16
C PRO A 361 -2.32 2.97 1.00
N SER A 362 -1.78 3.61 2.03
CA SER A 362 -0.40 4.09 2.03
C SER A 362 0.33 3.77 3.33
N PHE A 363 1.65 3.87 3.30
CA PHE A 363 2.49 3.75 4.48
C PHE A 363 3.74 4.62 4.33
N VAL A 364 4.33 4.98 5.46
CA VAL A 364 5.59 5.70 5.55
C VAL A 364 6.62 4.79 6.21
N SER A 365 7.77 4.62 5.56
CA SER A 365 8.95 3.97 6.14
C SER A 365 10.06 4.99 6.34
N GLN A 366 10.96 4.70 7.28
CA GLN A 366 12.18 5.47 7.47
C GLN A 366 13.36 4.65 6.96
N ASP A 367 14.08 5.20 5.99
CA ASP A 367 15.21 4.51 5.36
C ASP A 367 16.46 4.65 6.25
N TYR A 368 16.73 5.87 6.74
CA TYR A 368 17.77 6.15 7.71
C TYR A 368 17.50 7.44 8.48
N TRP A 369 18.25 7.65 9.56
CA TRP A 369 18.39 8.94 10.23
C TRP A 369 19.84 9.18 10.63
N ARG A 370 20.21 10.45 10.76
CA ARG A 370 21.53 10.88 11.22
C ARG A 370 21.44 12.19 12.00
N THR A 371 22.38 12.39 12.91
CA THR A 371 22.65 13.72 13.47
C THR A 371 23.27 14.58 12.36
N ALA A 372 22.71 15.77 12.13
CA ALA A 372 23.31 16.75 11.25
C ALA A 372 24.04 17.79 12.11
N SER A 373 25.33 17.98 11.87
CA SER A 373 26.03 19.14 12.41
C SER A 373 25.47 20.42 11.75
N PRO A 374 25.38 21.55 12.48
CA PRO A 374 24.94 22.83 11.93
C PRO A 374 25.65 23.23 10.64
#